data_AF-A0A932XWY9-F1
#
_entry.id   AF-A0A932XWY9-F1
#
_cell.length_a   1.000
_cell.length_b   1.000
_cell.length_c   1.000
_cell.angle_alpha   90.00
_cell.angle_beta   90.00
_cell.angle_gamma   90.00
#
_symmetry.space_group_name_H-M   'P 1'
#
loop_
_entity.id
_entity.type
_entity.pdbx_description
1 polymer ?
#
loop_
_entity_poly.entity_id
_entity_poly.type
_entity_poly.pdbx_seq_one_letter_code
_entity_poly.pdbx_strand_id
1 'polypeptide(L)'
;MSRRARKDRAMVSALRTKLTSRLKRYLTNTELELVDRAYEFARGAHQGTKRASGEEYLTHPLNVALILAELELDAETIAAALLHDVCEDTPFTPEELTRQFGQEIATLVAGVTKLGRVKLKRSATFLPRFLQRRAEEQLTFERQVDYLRKMLLAMSSDIRIVLIKLADRLHNMRTLDAVRPDKRARIAQETLEVYAPLAYRLGMGEMKGELEDRAFPYVYPNEHRQLREQLGERITEREAYVQRYMRVLRSYLEGEGLTVRNIHGRVKHLYSLWRKLQRYDGDLAKIYDLVAVRVVVGSTDDCYRALGLIHSRWNPLLGRIKDYIATPKPNDYRSLHTTVFGLDGEIVEIQIRTDQMHEQAERGIAAHWHYSEGKHDARRDAQADSHEKLEWLAELRRWQASLKDPRELKQVLQLDFFSDRIFVFTPQGDIIKLPAGSTPVDFAYAIHSDIGNACTGAKVNGKLVPLTTTLENGDIVEIMTSRQASGPKRDWLRFVATQKARTYIKAKFNLS
;
A
#
# COMPACT_ATOMS: atom_id res chain seq x y z
N MET A 1 5.61 26.68 -36.70
CA MET A 1 5.24 25.76 -35.59
C MET A 1 3.74 25.86 -35.33
N SER A 2 3.01 24.74 -35.21
CA SER A 2 1.57 24.80 -34.88
C SER A 2 1.33 25.27 -33.44
N ARG A 3 0.18 25.92 -33.16
CA ARG A 3 -0.22 26.37 -31.81
C ARG A 3 -0.12 25.26 -30.75
N ARG A 4 -0.37 24.01 -31.15
CA ARG A 4 -0.32 22.82 -30.28
C ARG A 4 1.11 22.43 -29.89
N ALA A 5 2.03 22.40 -30.87
CA ALA A 5 3.45 22.13 -30.59
C ALA A 5 4.10 23.17 -29.66
N ARG A 6 3.61 24.42 -29.68
CA ARG A 6 4.06 25.48 -28.76
C ARG A 6 3.51 25.26 -27.34
N LYS A 7 2.29 24.73 -27.21
CA LYS A 7 1.66 24.39 -25.93
C LYS A 7 2.33 23.16 -25.28
N ASP A 8 2.63 22.14 -26.08
CA ASP A 8 3.26 20.90 -25.59
C ASP A 8 4.69 21.17 -25.07
N ARG A 9 5.50 21.95 -25.81
CA ARG A 9 6.82 22.41 -25.33
C ARG A 9 6.74 23.24 -24.05
N ALA A 10 5.76 24.13 -23.94
CA ALA A 10 5.56 24.93 -22.74
C ALA A 10 5.21 24.05 -21.53
N MET A 11 4.40 23.01 -21.73
CA MET A 11 4.04 22.04 -20.69
C MET A 11 5.26 21.23 -20.23
N VAL A 12 6.07 20.70 -21.14
CA VAL A 12 7.32 19.99 -20.81
C VAL A 12 8.27 20.89 -20.03
N SER A 13 8.43 22.14 -20.46
CA SER A 13 9.27 23.13 -19.74
C SER A 13 8.74 23.42 -18.33
N ALA A 14 7.43 23.55 -18.16
CA ALA A 14 6.81 23.79 -16.85
C ALA A 14 7.00 22.58 -15.92
N LEU A 15 6.80 21.36 -16.44
CA LEU A 15 7.01 20.11 -15.68
C LEU A 15 8.47 19.95 -15.26
N ARG A 16 9.43 20.21 -16.16
CA ARG A 16 10.86 20.19 -15.83
C ARG A 16 11.18 21.19 -14.72
N THR A 17 10.71 22.44 -14.86
CA THR A 17 10.95 23.48 -13.85
C THR A 17 10.39 23.08 -12.49
N LYS A 18 9.17 22.53 -12.46
CA LYS A 18 8.55 22.02 -11.24
C LYS A 18 9.38 20.89 -10.63
N LEU A 19 9.85 19.94 -11.44
CA LEU A 19 10.68 18.81 -10.99
C LEU A 19 11.98 19.33 -10.38
N THR A 20 12.76 20.12 -11.11
CA THR A 20 14.03 20.70 -10.64
C THR A 20 13.84 21.51 -9.36
N SER A 21 12.77 22.32 -9.27
CA SER A 21 12.50 23.11 -8.05
C SER A 21 12.24 22.27 -6.82
N ARG A 22 11.72 21.05 -7.00
CA ARG A 22 11.41 20.12 -5.92
C ARG A 22 12.64 19.32 -5.51
N LEU A 23 13.37 18.79 -6.50
CA LEU A 23 14.60 18.03 -6.28
C LEU A 23 15.66 18.88 -5.54
N LYS A 24 15.77 20.17 -5.88
CA LYS A 24 16.66 21.13 -5.18
C LYS A 24 16.43 21.25 -3.68
N ARG A 25 15.30 20.80 -3.16
CA ARG A 25 14.99 20.88 -1.72
C ARG A 25 15.69 19.79 -0.91
N TYR A 26 16.06 18.68 -1.54
CA TYR A 26 16.56 17.49 -0.84
C TYR A 26 17.73 16.78 -1.51
N LEU A 27 18.06 17.09 -2.77
CA LEU A 27 19.22 16.55 -3.49
C LEU A 27 20.38 17.54 -3.57
N THR A 28 21.60 17.00 -3.61
CA THR A 28 22.86 17.72 -3.86
C THR A 28 23.00 18.14 -5.33
N ASN A 29 23.93 19.06 -5.62
CA ASN A 29 24.18 19.50 -6.99
C ASN A 29 24.64 18.35 -7.91
N THR A 30 25.48 17.43 -7.42
CA THR A 30 25.96 16.27 -8.19
C THR A 30 24.81 15.32 -8.56
N GLU A 31 23.89 15.09 -7.62
CA GLU A 31 22.68 14.30 -7.84
C GLU A 31 21.72 14.97 -8.82
N LEU A 32 21.59 16.30 -8.76
CA LEU A 32 20.81 17.06 -9.73
C LEU A 32 21.38 16.95 -11.14
N GLU A 33 22.72 16.99 -11.28
CA GLU A 33 23.39 16.78 -12.57
C GLU A 33 23.12 15.39 -13.15
N LEU A 34 23.08 14.35 -12.30
CA LEU A 34 22.69 13.00 -12.73
C LEU A 34 21.27 12.98 -13.31
N VAL A 35 20.31 13.59 -12.62
CA VAL A 35 18.92 13.66 -13.08
C VAL A 35 18.79 14.50 -14.36
N ASP A 36 19.51 15.62 -14.46
CA ASP A 36 19.53 16.44 -15.67
C ASP A 36 20.11 15.68 -16.88
N ARG A 37 21.18 14.89 -16.69
CA ARG A 37 21.71 14.01 -17.76
C ARG A 37 20.67 12.98 -18.19
N ALA A 38 19.97 12.35 -17.25
CA ALA A 38 18.93 11.37 -17.55
C ALA A 38 17.75 12.01 -18.31
N TYR A 39 17.35 13.22 -17.93
CA TYR A 39 16.33 14.00 -18.65
C TYR A 39 16.76 14.29 -20.10
N GLU A 40 17.98 14.77 -20.31
CA GLU A 40 18.48 15.10 -21.64
C GLU A 40 18.57 13.86 -22.54
N PHE A 41 18.97 12.72 -21.96
CA PHE A 41 18.98 11.44 -22.65
C PHE A 41 17.57 10.98 -23.04
N ALA A 42 16.62 11.00 -22.10
CA ALA A 42 15.21 10.64 -22.37
C ALA A 42 14.58 11.57 -23.43
N ARG A 43 14.92 12.87 -23.39
CA ARG A 43 14.47 13.85 -24.39
C ARG A 43 14.99 13.53 -25.78
N GLY A 44 16.26 13.15 -25.91
CA GLY A 44 16.85 12.71 -27.18
C GLY A 44 16.23 11.41 -27.68
N ALA A 45 16.06 10.43 -26.79
CA ALA A 45 15.55 9.10 -27.13
C ALA A 45 14.10 9.12 -27.64
N HIS A 46 13.24 9.97 -27.07
CA HIS A 46 11.82 10.07 -27.44
C HIS A 46 11.50 11.24 -28.39
N GLN A 47 12.51 11.82 -29.04
CA GLN A 47 12.32 12.94 -29.94
C GLN A 47 11.39 12.58 -31.11
N GLY A 48 10.30 13.34 -31.29
CA GLY A 48 9.32 13.11 -32.36
C GLY A 48 8.20 12.11 -32.02
N THR A 49 8.29 11.43 -30.88
CA THR A 49 7.27 10.47 -30.43
C THR A 49 6.16 11.17 -29.63
N LYS A 50 4.91 10.73 -29.82
CA LYS A 50 3.73 11.26 -29.12
C LYS A 50 2.96 10.17 -28.39
N ARG A 51 2.33 10.52 -27.26
CA ARG A 51 1.41 9.60 -26.54
C ARG A 51 0.07 9.47 -27.24
N ALA A 52 -0.74 8.50 -26.79
CA ALA A 52 -2.14 8.34 -27.23
C ALA A 52 -3.01 9.59 -26.97
N SER A 53 -2.67 10.41 -25.97
CA SER A 53 -3.29 11.72 -25.70
C SER A 53 -2.93 12.79 -26.74
N GLY A 54 -1.91 12.55 -27.57
CA GLY A 54 -1.36 13.49 -28.55
C GLY A 54 -0.30 14.45 -27.98
N GLU A 55 0.05 14.34 -26.70
CA GLU A 55 1.13 15.08 -26.04
C GLU A 55 2.52 14.54 -26.42
N GLU A 56 3.57 15.36 -26.25
CA GLU A 56 4.95 14.91 -26.34
C GLU A 56 5.22 13.77 -25.35
N TYR A 57 5.89 12.71 -25.81
CA TYR A 57 6.11 11.52 -24.99
C TYR A 57 6.77 11.82 -23.65
N LEU A 58 7.68 12.80 -23.63
CA LEU A 58 8.44 13.23 -22.46
C LEU A 58 7.56 13.72 -21.29
N THR A 59 6.30 14.10 -21.53
CA THR A 59 5.38 14.46 -20.44
C THR A 59 5.15 13.30 -19.48
N HIS A 60 5.18 12.06 -19.95
CA HIS A 60 4.95 10.90 -19.09
C HIS A 60 6.09 10.61 -18.12
N PRO A 61 7.34 10.38 -18.58
CA PRO A 61 8.46 10.17 -17.67
C PRO A 61 8.65 11.32 -16.67
N LEU A 62 8.44 12.57 -17.09
CA LEU A 62 8.48 13.74 -16.19
C LEU A 62 7.44 13.68 -15.07
N ASN A 63 6.19 13.28 -15.38
CA ASN A 63 5.16 13.15 -14.35
C ASN A 63 5.43 11.97 -13.42
N VAL A 64 5.98 10.86 -13.93
CA VAL A 64 6.40 9.73 -13.09
C VAL A 64 7.52 10.16 -12.14
N ALA A 65 8.55 10.85 -12.64
CA ALA A 65 9.61 11.43 -11.83
C ALA A 65 9.09 12.44 -10.78
N LEU A 66 8.08 13.26 -11.13
CA LEU A 66 7.45 14.18 -10.19
C LEU A 66 6.71 13.47 -9.05
N ILE A 67 6.01 12.37 -9.34
CA ILE A 67 5.35 11.55 -8.31
C ILE A 67 6.39 10.95 -7.36
N LEU A 68 7.53 10.49 -7.87
CA LEU A 68 8.60 9.93 -7.05
C LEU A 68 9.35 11.01 -6.26
N ALA A 69 9.50 12.22 -6.82
CA ALA A 69 10.04 13.38 -6.12
C ALA A 69 9.09 13.92 -5.03
N GLU A 70 7.78 13.66 -5.11
CA GLU A 70 6.81 13.91 -4.03
C GLU A 70 7.04 13.01 -2.82
N LEU A 71 7.57 11.80 -3.08
CA LEU A 71 7.99 10.82 -2.10
C LEU A 71 9.45 11.01 -1.66
N GLU A 72 10.15 12.03 -2.19
CA GLU A 72 11.54 12.38 -1.86
C GLU A 72 12.54 11.22 -2.02
N LEU A 73 12.40 10.46 -3.12
CA LEU A 73 13.32 9.37 -3.46
C LEU A 73 14.64 9.86 -4.05
N ASP A 74 15.65 9.00 -3.93
CA ASP A 74 17.05 9.15 -4.38
C ASP A 74 17.18 9.49 -5.88
N ALA A 75 18.31 10.11 -6.23
CA ALA A 75 18.58 10.61 -7.57
C ALA A 75 18.56 9.50 -8.63
N GLU A 76 19.05 8.31 -8.28
CA GLU A 76 19.08 7.11 -9.09
C GLU A 76 17.66 6.63 -9.42
N THR A 77 16.75 6.63 -8.44
CA THR A 77 15.32 6.35 -8.68
C THR A 77 14.69 7.37 -9.62
N ILE A 78 14.94 8.66 -9.41
CA ILE A 78 14.39 9.72 -10.26
C ILE A 78 14.94 9.62 -11.69
N ALA A 79 16.24 9.35 -11.85
CA ALA A 79 16.87 9.11 -13.14
C ALA A 79 16.28 7.87 -13.83
N ALA A 80 16.16 6.76 -13.11
CA ALA A 80 15.54 5.53 -13.64
C ALA A 80 14.08 5.76 -14.07
N ALA A 81 13.32 6.58 -13.35
CA ALA A 81 11.96 6.94 -13.72
C ALA A 81 11.87 7.77 -15.00
N LEU A 82 12.84 8.66 -15.26
CA LEU A 82 12.92 9.39 -16.53
C LEU A 82 13.26 8.45 -17.71
N LEU A 83 13.98 7.37 -17.42
CA LEU A 83 14.50 6.41 -18.41
C LEU A 83 13.64 5.14 -18.57
N HIS A 84 12.60 4.94 -17.74
CA HIS A 84 11.99 3.63 -17.56
C HIS A 84 11.36 3.02 -18.83
N ASP A 85 10.87 3.87 -19.74
CA ASP A 85 10.28 3.46 -21.03
C ASP A 85 11.27 3.53 -22.19
N VAL A 86 12.50 4.02 -21.98
CA VAL A 86 13.49 4.18 -23.05
C VAL A 86 13.83 2.81 -23.67
N CYS A 87 14.09 1.80 -22.85
CA CYS A 87 14.37 0.44 -23.33
C CYS A 87 13.15 -0.31 -23.91
N GLU A 88 11.92 0.19 -23.70
CA GLU A 88 10.71 -0.40 -24.28
C GLU A 88 10.36 0.21 -25.64
N ASP A 89 10.47 1.53 -25.75
CA ASP A 89 9.92 2.29 -26.88
C ASP A 89 11.00 2.82 -27.85
N THR A 90 12.28 2.59 -27.56
CA THR A 90 13.41 3.07 -28.38
C THR A 90 14.43 1.95 -28.60
N PRO A 91 15.37 2.09 -29.56
CA PRO A 91 16.36 1.04 -29.85
C PRO A 91 17.48 0.93 -28.80
N PHE A 92 17.47 1.74 -27.73
CA PHE A 92 18.47 1.69 -26.68
C PHE A 92 18.36 0.41 -25.84
N THR A 93 19.51 -0.16 -25.48
CA THR A 93 19.59 -1.40 -24.70
C THR A 93 20.04 -1.15 -23.26
N PRO A 94 19.77 -2.09 -22.32
CA PRO A 94 20.23 -1.97 -20.94
C PRO A 94 21.75 -1.80 -20.82
N GLU A 95 22.54 -2.38 -21.72
CA GLU A 95 24.01 -2.26 -21.74
C GLU A 95 24.45 -0.83 -22.05
N GLU A 96 23.70 -0.11 -22.90
CA GLU A 96 23.95 1.31 -23.17
C GLU A 96 23.66 2.16 -21.92
N LEU A 97 22.56 1.88 -21.23
CA LEU A 97 22.24 2.55 -19.96
C LEU A 97 23.31 2.28 -18.89
N THR A 98 23.83 1.05 -18.80
CA THR A 98 24.93 0.72 -17.88
C THR A 98 26.16 1.57 -18.16
N ARG A 99 26.51 1.78 -19.44
CA ARG A 99 27.68 2.59 -19.82
C ARG A 99 27.51 4.07 -19.49
N GLN A 100 26.30 4.62 -19.63
CA GLN A 100 26.07 6.06 -19.45
C GLN A 100 25.72 6.46 -18.01
N PHE A 101 24.99 5.60 -17.30
CA PHE A 101 24.40 5.91 -15.99
C PHE A 101 24.83 4.94 -14.88
N GLY A 102 25.55 3.87 -15.22
CA GLY A 102 26.00 2.86 -14.26
C GLY A 102 25.04 1.68 -14.12
N GLN A 103 25.53 0.63 -13.47
CA GLN A 103 24.82 -0.66 -13.35
C GLN A 103 23.53 -0.55 -12.55
N GLU A 104 23.49 0.33 -11.55
CA GLU A 104 22.34 0.49 -10.65
C GLU A 104 21.10 0.99 -11.39
N ILE A 105 21.18 2.15 -12.06
CA ILE A 105 20.09 2.72 -12.86
C ILE A 105 19.66 1.75 -13.97
N ALA A 106 20.61 1.10 -14.65
CA ALA A 106 20.29 0.11 -15.68
C ALA A 106 19.51 -1.08 -15.11
N THR A 107 19.83 -1.54 -13.89
CA THR A 107 19.12 -2.61 -13.20
C THR A 107 17.70 -2.19 -12.84
N LEU A 108 17.50 -0.96 -12.35
CA LEU A 108 16.18 -0.40 -12.06
C LEU A 108 15.31 -0.34 -13.32
N VAL A 109 15.82 0.26 -14.41
CA VAL A 109 15.10 0.37 -15.68
C VAL A 109 14.76 -1.01 -16.24
N ALA A 110 15.71 -1.94 -16.28
CA ALA A 110 15.48 -3.30 -16.74
C ALA A 110 14.44 -4.04 -15.89
N GLY A 111 14.44 -3.81 -14.57
CA GLY A 111 13.44 -4.34 -13.64
C GLY A 111 12.03 -3.84 -13.97
N VAL A 112 11.87 -2.52 -14.18
CA VAL A 112 10.59 -1.90 -14.52
C VAL A 112 10.07 -2.40 -15.88
N THR A 113 10.95 -2.48 -16.89
CA THR A 113 10.62 -3.02 -18.21
C THR A 113 10.16 -4.48 -18.14
N LYS A 114 10.83 -5.31 -17.34
CA LYS A 114 10.43 -6.72 -17.15
C LYS A 114 9.02 -6.82 -16.57
N LEU A 115 8.66 -5.98 -15.60
CA LEU A 115 7.30 -5.93 -15.04
C LEU A 115 6.27 -5.43 -16.06
N GLY A 116 6.64 -4.49 -16.94
CA GLY A 116 5.79 -3.94 -18.00
C GLY A 116 5.41 -4.95 -19.09
N ARG A 117 6.32 -5.87 -19.42
CA ARG A 117 6.11 -6.91 -20.45
C ARG A 117 5.17 -8.04 -20.03
N VAL A 118 4.90 -8.20 -18.73
CA VAL A 118 3.93 -9.18 -18.20
C VAL A 118 2.51 -8.62 -18.32
N LYS A 119 2.11 -8.22 -19.53
CA LYS A 119 0.71 -7.87 -19.78
C LYS A 119 -0.11 -9.15 -19.65
N LEU A 120 -1.24 -9.12 -18.93
CA LEU A 120 -2.28 -10.15 -19.04
C LEU A 120 -2.70 -10.23 -20.53
N LYS A 121 -2.04 -11.09 -21.29
CA LYS A 121 -2.42 -11.41 -22.67
C LYS A 121 -3.65 -12.30 -22.59
N ARG A 122 -4.76 -11.86 -23.19
CA ARG A 122 -5.82 -12.79 -23.60
C ARG A 122 -5.23 -13.68 -24.69
N SER A 123 -4.86 -14.90 -24.36
CA SER A 123 -4.96 -15.99 -25.31
C SER A 123 -6.09 -16.87 -24.83
N ALA A 124 -7.27 -16.66 -25.39
CA ALA A 124 -8.32 -17.65 -25.45
C ALA A 124 -8.45 -17.98 -26.94
N THR A 125 -7.57 -18.84 -27.42
CA THR A 125 -7.68 -19.42 -28.76
C THR A 125 -8.58 -20.65 -28.62
N PHE A 126 -9.77 -20.60 -29.24
CA PHE A 126 -10.66 -21.73 -29.54
C PHE A 126 -11.03 -22.69 -28.39
N LEU A 127 -11.88 -22.26 -27.45
CA LEU A 127 -12.64 -23.17 -26.59
C LEU A 127 -14.14 -22.80 -26.58
N PRO A 128 -15.06 -23.78 -26.50
CA PRO A 128 -16.50 -23.51 -26.42
C PRO A 128 -16.89 -22.67 -25.20
N ARG A 129 -17.87 -21.77 -25.37
CA ARG A 129 -18.28 -20.69 -24.44
C ARG A 129 -18.59 -21.16 -22.99
N PHE A 130 -18.97 -22.42 -22.79
CA PHE A 130 -19.29 -22.99 -21.46
C PHE A 130 -18.06 -23.50 -20.68
N LEU A 131 -17.00 -23.95 -21.36
CA LEU A 131 -15.70 -24.25 -20.72
C LEU A 131 -14.88 -22.98 -20.50
N GLN A 132 -15.20 -21.93 -21.26
CA GLN A 132 -14.50 -20.66 -21.28
C GLN A 132 -14.58 -19.93 -19.94
N ARG A 133 -15.72 -19.86 -19.25
CA ARG A 133 -15.82 -19.12 -17.97
C ARG A 133 -14.92 -19.68 -16.87
N ARG A 134 -14.95 -21.00 -16.65
CA ARG A 134 -14.18 -21.66 -15.59
C ARG A 134 -12.69 -21.68 -15.90
N ALA A 135 -12.34 -21.93 -17.17
CA ALA A 135 -10.96 -21.90 -17.65
C ALA A 135 -10.41 -20.46 -17.71
N GLU A 136 -11.21 -19.45 -18.07
CA GLU A 136 -10.82 -18.05 -18.05
C GLU A 136 -10.59 -17.56 -16.62
N GLU A 137 -11.48 -17.87 -15.68
CA GLU A 137 -11.34 -17.55 -14.25
C GLU A 137 -10.05 -18.15 -13.66
N GLN A 138 -9.81 -19.45 -13.90
CA GLN A 138 -8.57 -20.10 -13.49
C GLN A 138 -7.36 -19.48 -14.17
N LEU A 139 -7.38 -19.29 -15.49
CA LEU A 139 -6.25 -18.74 -16.24
C LEU A 139 -5.97 -17.27 -15.90
N THR A 140 -6.98 -16.47 -15.55
CA THR A 140 -6.79 -15.11 -14.99
C THR A 140 -6.14 -15.16 -13.63
N PHE A 141 -6.56 -16.09 -12.76
CA PHE A 141 -5.98 -16.27 -11.44
C PHE A 141 -4.52 -16.74 -11.51
N GLU A 142 -4.20 -17.70 -12.38
CA GLU A 142 -2.81 -18.14 -12.58
C GLU A 142 -1.91 -17.02 -13.09
N ARG A 143 -2.43 -16.18 -14.00
CA ARG A 143 -1.70 -15.02 -14.55
C ARG A 143 -1.54 -13.90 -13.52
N GLN A 144 -2.56 -13.63 -12.71
CA GLN A 144 -2.44 -12.72 -11.56
C GLN A 144 -1.33 -13.21 -10.65
N VAL A 145 -1.27 -14.51 -10.34
CA VAL A 145 -0.23 -15.06 -9.46
C VAL A 145 1.17 -14.98 -10.10
N ASP A 146 1.31 -15.21 -11.41
CA ASP A 146 2.61 -15.04 -12.11
C ASP A 146 3.05 -13.56 -12.15
N TYR A 147 2.11 -12.64 -12.36
CA TYR A 147 2.37 -11.20 -12.31
C TYR A 147 2.81 -10.77 -10.91
N LEU A 148 2.09 -11.21 -9.89
CA LEU A 148 2.39 -10.95 -8.50
C LEU A 148 3.73 -11.57 -8.09
N ARG A 149 4.03 -12.80 -8.51
CA ARG A 149 5.34 -13.42 -8.32
C ARG A 149 6.46 -12.55 -8.90
N LYS A 150 6.30 -12.05 -10.13
CA LYS A 150 7.32 -11.20 -10.77
C LYS A 150 7.46 -9.86 -10.08
N MET A 151 6.36 -9.23 -9.65
CA MET A 151 6.40 -8.06 -8.78
C MET A 151 7.18 -8.36 -7.51
N LEU A 152 6.91 -9.48 -6.84
CA LEU A 152 7.59 -9.86 -5.61
C LEU A 152 9.08 -10.15 -5.79
N LEU A 153 9.47 -10.78 -6.90
CA LEU A 153 10.88 -10.95 -7.27
C LEU A 153 11.58 -9.62 -7.59
N ALA A 154 10.85 -8.68 -8.20
CA ALA A 154 11.38 -7.34 -8.42
C ALA A 154 11.57 -6.61 -7.09
N MET A 155 10.61 -6.70 -6.17
CA MET A 155 10.70 -6.11 -4.82
C MET A 155 11.83 -6.72 -3.98
N SER A 156 12.03 -8.05 -4.07
CA SER A 156 13.12 -8.71 -3.36
C SER A 156 14.48 -8.27 -3.88
N SER A 157 14.58 -7.94 -5.17
CA SER A 157 15.81 -7.41 -5.75
C SER A 157 16.02 -5.96 -5.32
N ASP A 158 15.05 -5.09 -5.64
CA ASP A 158 15.07 -3.68 -5.29
C ASP A 158 13.64 -3.10 -5.24
N ILE A 159 13.25 -2.55 -4.09
CA ILE A 159 11.92 -1.97 -3.88
C ILE A 159 11.66 -0.75 -4.78
N ARG A 160 12.71 -0.01 -5.18
CA ARG A 160 12.62 1.17 -6.05
C ARG A 160 11.98 0.83 -7.39
N ILE A 161 12.19 -0.40 -7.91
CA ILE A 161 11.55 -0.89 -9.13
C ILE A 161 10.02 -0.85 -9.01
N VAL A 162 9.48 -1.26 -7.85
CA VAL A 162 8.04 -1.26 -7.61
C VAL A 162 7.50 0.14 -7.34
N LEU A 163 8.26 1.00 -6.66
CA LEU A 163 7.89 2.40 -6.50
C LEU A 163 7.77 3.10 -7.86
N ILE A 164 8.75 2.92 -8.75
CA ILE A 164 8.69 3.44 -10.13
C ILE A 164 7.46 2.89 -10.85
N LYS A 165 7.18 1.58 -10.73
CA LYS A 165 6.03 0.97 -11.41
C LYS A 165 4.68 1.45 -10.88
N LEU A 166 4.58 1.72 -9.57
CA LEU A 166 3.39 2.30 -8.95
C LEU A 166 3.17 3.74 -9.42
N ALA A 167 4.24 4.55 -9.51
CA ALA A 167 4.18 5.91 -10.04
C ALA A 167 3.80 5.94 -11.53
N ASP A 168 4.39 5.06 -12.35
CA ASP A 168 4.00 4.83 -13.75
C ASP A 168 2.50 4.49 -13.85
N ARG A 169 2.05 3.50 -13.07
CA ARG A 169 0.64 3.11 -13.06
C ARG A 169 -0.29 4.25 -12.63
N LEU A 170 0.08 5.01 -11.61
CA LEU A 170 -0.70 6.15 -11.14
C LEU A 170 -0.84 7.21 -12.24
N HIS A 171 0.26 7.54 -12.92
CA HIS A 171 0.21 8.50 -14.02
C HIS A 171 -0.60 7.98 -15.23
N ASN A 172 -0.53 6.68 -15.53
CA ASN A 172 -1.39 6.06 -16.53
C ASN A 172 -2.87 6.13 -16.16
N MET A 173 -3.22 5.95 -14.88
CA MET A 173 -4.59 6.14 -14.40
C MET A 173 -5.04 7.61 -14.47
N ARG A 174 -4.13 8.57 -14.23
CA ARG A 174 -4.40 10.01 -14.39
C ARG A 174 -4.72 10.40 -15.83
N THR A 175 -4.22 9.65 -16.81
CA THR A 175 -4.35 9.94 -18.25
C THR A 175 -5.16 8.88 -19.02
N LEU A 176 -5.92 8.04 -18.31
CA LEU A 176 -6.59 6.87 -18.88
C LEU A 176 -7.65 7.22 -19.93
N ASP A 177 -8.23 8.42 -19.84
CA ASP A 177 -9.26 8.93 -20.75
C ASP A 177 -8.82 9.09 -22.20
N ALA A 178 -7.52 9.08 -22.50
CA ALA A 178 -7.01 9.12 -23.86
C ALA A 178 -6.87 7.73 -24.50
N VAL A 179 -6.94 6.66 -23.70
CA VAL A 179 -6.67 5.29 -24.15
C VAL A 179 -7.93 4.70 -24.82
N ARG A 180 -7.83 3.63 -25.61
CA ARG A 180 -9.01 2.97 -26.19
C ARG A 180 -9.89 2.29 -25.10
N PRO A 181 -11.22 2.26 -25.23
CA PRO A 181 -12.13 1.74 -24.19
C PRO A 181 -11.81 0.31 -23.73
N ASP A 182 -11.47 -0.58 -24.65
CA ASP A 182 -11.10 -1.97 -24.37
C ASP A 182 -9.85 -2.07 -23.47
N LYS A 183 -8.89 -1.18 -23.68
CA LYS A 183 -7.68 -1.09 -22.86
C LYS A 183 -7.94 -0.39 -21.53
N ARG A 184 -8.84 0.60 -21.46
CA ARG A 184 -9.17 1.33 -20.21
C ARG A 184 -9.69 0.39 -19.14
N ALA A 185 -10.71 -0.40 -19.47
CA ALA A 185 -11.32 -1.33 -18.52
C ALA A 185 -10.28 -2.34 -17.98
N ARG A 186 -9.43 -2.88 -18.85
CA ARG A 186 -8.37 -3.81 -18.44
C ARG A 186 -7.34 -3.16 -17.51
N ILE A 187 -6.87 -1.96 -17.84
CA ILE A 187 -5.89 -1.22 -17.03
C ILE A 187 -6.47 -0.86 -15.66
N ALA A 188 -7.74 -0.44 -15.62
CA ALA A 188 -8.44 -0.12 -14.38
C ALA A 188 -8.67 -1.36 -13.51
N GLN A 189 -9.08 -2.49 -14.11
CA GLN A 189 -9.24 -3.76 -13.38
C GLN A 189 -7.91 -4.20 -12.75
N GLU A 190 -6.84 -4.23 -13.53
CA GLU A 190 -5.50 -4.57 -13.05
C GLU A 190 -5.05 -3.62 -11.93
N THR A 191 -5.44 -2.35 -11.99
CA THR A 191 -5.14 -1.36 -10.95
C THR A 191 -5.82 -1.71 -9.62
N LEU A 192 -7.11 -2.06 -9.64
CA LEU A 192 -7.85 -2.43 -8.43
C LEU A 192 -7.38 -3.76 -7.84
N GLU A 193 -7.07 -4.74 -8.67
CA GLU A 193 -6.73 -6.09 -8.22
C GLU A 193 -5.27 -6.23 -7.77
N VAL A 194 -4.37 -5.45 -8.35
CA VAL A 194 -2.93 -5.63 -8.13
C VAL A 194 -2.29 -4.40 -7.51
N TYR A 195 -2.36 -3.24 -8.18
CA TYR A 195 -1.56 -2.07 -7.81
C TYR A 195 -2.07 -1.36 -6.55
N ALA A 196 -3.39 -1.21 -6.40
CA ALA A 196 -3.97 -0.61 -5.20
C ALA A 196 -3.71 -1.46 -3.93
N PRO A 197 -3.93 -2.79 -3.93
CA PRO A 197 -3.55 -3.64 -2.80
C PRO A 197 -2.05 -3.61 -2.51
N LEU A 198 -1.21 -3.54 -3.54
CA LEU A 198 0.23 -3.42 -3.36
C LEU A 198 0.62 -2.09 -2.69
N ALA A 199 0.07 -0.97 -3.15
CA ALA A 199 0.27 0.34 -2.52
C ALA A 199 -0.18 0.33 -1.05
N TYR A 200 -1.32 -0.30 -0.73
CA TYR A 200 -1.79 -0.44 0.67
C TYR A 200 -0.78 -1.16 1.56
N ARG A 201 -0.21 -2.27 1.06
CA ARG A 201 0.78 -3.10 1.79
C ARG A 201 2.09 -2.36 2.03
N LEU A 202 2.49 -1.53 1.07
CA LEU A 202 3.64 -0.65 1.21
C LEU A 202 3.36 0.57 2.10
N GLY A 203 2.17 0.67 2.72
CA GLY A 203 1.79 1.80 3.56
C GLY A 203 1.46 3.08 2.78
N MET A 204 1.37 3.02 1.45
CA MET A 204 1.14 4.17 0.57
C MET A 204 -0.36 4.45 0.44
N GLY A 205 -0.97 4.92 1.52
CA GLY A 205 -2.42 5.07 1.66
C GLY A 205 -3.06 6.02 0.65
N GLU A 206 -2.41 7.14 0.35
CA GLU A 206 -2.92 8.15 -0.58
C GLU A 206 -2.87 7.66 -2.03
N MET A 207 -1.71 7.11 -2.43
CA MET A 207 -1.55 6.51 -3.76
C MET A 207 -2.57 5.39 -3.98
N LYS A 208 -2.78 4.53 -2.96
CA LYS A 208 -3.82 3.50 -3.00
C LYS A 208 -5.21 4.09 -3.20
N GLY A 209 -5.56 5.14 -2.45
CA GLY A 209 -6.85 5.83 -2.59
C GLY A 209 -7.07 6.42 -3.97
N GLU A 210 -6.06 7.10 -4.52
CA GLU A 210 -6.14 7.69 -5.85
C GLU A 210 -6.23 6.62 -6.96
N LEU A 211 -5.46 5.53 -6.86
CA LEU A 211 -5.54 4.40 -7.78
C LEU A 211 -6.95 3.77 -7.77
N GLU A 212 -7.52 3.58 -6.57
CA GLU A 212 -8.87 3.04 -6.40
C GLU A 212 -9.94 3.94 -7.03
N ASP A 213 -9.95 5.22 -6.68
CA ASP A 213 -10.95 6.18 -7.16
C ASP A 213 -10.87 6.41 -8.66
N ARG A 214 -9.66 6.41 -9.24
CA ARG A 214 -9.49 6.53 -10.69
C ARG A 214 -9.90 5.27 -11.45
N ALA A 215 -9.75 4.09 -10.85
CA ALA A 215 -10.16 2.85 -11.50
C ALA A 215 -11.65 2.59 -11.39
N PHE A 216 -12.28 3.02 -10.30
CA PHE A 216 -13.69 2.82 -10.00
C PHE A 216 -14.66 3.16 -11.16
N PRO A 217 -14.60 4.34 -11.82
CA PRO A 217 -15.53 4.67 -12.90
C PRO A 217 -15.41 3.78 -14.14
N TYR A 218 -14.29 3.10 -14.35
CA TYR A 218 -14.09 2.24 -15.52
C TYR A 218 -14.40 0.77 -15.23
N VAL A 219 -14.29 0.34 -13.97
CA VAL A 219 -14.61 -1.04 -13.56
C VAL A 219 -16.08 -1.18 -13.19
N TYR A 220 -16.63 -0.22 -12.44
CA TYR A 220 -18.01 -0.23 -11.93
C TYR A 220 -18.70 1.11 -12.26
N PRO A 221 -18.99 1.39 -13.54
CA PRO A 221 -19.46 2.70 -14.00
C PRO A 221 -20.84 3.09 -13.44
N ASN A 222 -21.74 2.12 -13.27
CA ASN A 222 -23.11 2.37 -12.81
C ASN A 222 -23.11 2.70 -11.32
N GLU A 223 -22.40 1.89 -10.53
CA GLU A 223 -22.25 2.02 -9.09
C GLU A 223 -21.55 3.33 -8.73
N HIS A 224 -20.50 3.69 -9.47
CA HIS A 224 -19.81 4.96 -9.30
C HIS A 224 -20.73 6.16 -9.60
N ARG A 225 -21.55 6.08 -10.66
CA ARG A 225 -22.50 7.15 -11.00
C ARG A 225 -23.56 7.33 -9.92
N GLN A 226 -24.20 6.24 -9.51
CA GLN A 226 -25.21 6.25 -8.44
C GLN A 226 -24.65 6.82 -7.14
N LEU A 227 -23.45 6.37 -6.74
CA LEU A 227 -22.81 6.84 -5.53
C LEU A 227 -22.49 8.34 -5.60
N ARG A 228 -22.00 8.83 -6.75
CA ARG A 228 -21.68 10.24 -6.93
C ARG A 228 -22.94 11.13 -6.86
N GLU A 229 -24.03 10.69 -7.48
CA GLU A 229 -25.32 11.40 -7.44
C GLU A 229 -25.87 11.45 -6.01
N GLN A 230 -25.81 10.33 -5.28
CA GLN A 230 -26.30 10.25 -3.89
C GLN A 230 -25.46 11.05 -2.88
N LEU A 231 -24.16 11.24 -3.15
CA LEU A 231 -23.23 11.85 -2.21
C LEU A 231 -22.87 13.30 -2.52
N GLY A 232 -23.10 13.80 -3.74
CA GLY A 232 -22.59 15.11 -4.17
C GLY A 232 -22.99 16.26 -3.23
N GLU A 233 -24.28 16.39 -2.94
CA GLU A 233 -24.80 17.42 -2.04
C GLU A 233 -24.33 17.19 -0.59
N ARG A 234 -24.42 15.95 -0.11
CA ARG A 234 -24.01 15.56 1.25
C ARG A 234 -22.54 15.82 1.53
N ILE A 235 -21.65 15.60 0.55
CA ILE A 235 -20.22 15.89 0.71
C ILE A 235 -20.01 17.39 0.91
N THR A 236 -20.66 18.23 0.10
CA THR A 236 -20.52 19.69 0.18
C THR A 236 -21.01 20.23 1.53
N GLU A 237 -22.18 19.77 1.98
CA GLU A 237 -22.72 20.10 3.30
C GLU A 237 -21.78 19.64 4.42
N ARG A 238 -21.24 18.43 4.29
CA ARG A 238 -20.35 17.85 5.29
C ARG A 238 -19.01 18.55 5.34
N GLU A 239 -18.44 18.95 4.21
CA GLU A 239 -17.22 19.75 4.13
C GLU A 239 -17.41 21.09 4.85
N ALA A 240 -18.52 21.79 4.59
CA ALA A 240 -18.83 23.05 5.26
C ALA A 240 -18.95 22.87 6.78
N TYR A 241 -19.61 21.80 7.23
CA TYR A 241 -19.69 21.43 8.65
C TYR A 241 -18.30 21.15 9.24
N VAL A 242 -17.49 20.30 8.58
CA VAL A 242 -16.15 19.95 9.05
C VAL A 242 -15.25 21.18 9.14
N GLN A 243 -15.35 22.13 8.21
CA GLN A 243 -14.60 23.39 8.28
C GLN A 243 -15.01 24.26 9.48
N ARG A 244 -16.28 24.27 9.87
CA ARG A 244 -16.71 24.91 11.12
C ARG A 244 -16.14 24.19 12.34
N TYR A 245 -16.29 22.86 12.37
CA TYR A 245 -15.79 22.03 13.47
C TYR A 245 -14.27 22.18 13.67
N MET A 246 -13.49 22.17 12.59
CA MET A 246 -12.03 22.34 12.62
C MET A 246 -11.60 23.67 13.24
N ARG A 247 -12.31 24.77 12.97
CA ARG A 247 -12.02 26.09 13.57
C ARG A 247 -12.24 26.08 15.07
N VAL A 248 -13.35 25.50 15.52
CA VAL A 248 -13.66 25.36 16.96
C VAL A 248 -12.65 24.43 17.63
N LEU A 249 -12.35 23.30 16.99
CA LEU A 249 -11.36 22.33 17.48
C LEU A 249 -9.97 22.96 17.63
N ARG A 250 -9.51 23.72 16.64
CA ARG A 250 -8.22 24.41 16.70
C ARG A 250 -8.17 25.38 17.89
N SER A 251 -9.16 26.28 17.97
CA SER A 251 -9.24 27.28 19.03
C SER A 251 -9.26 26.66 20.42
N TYR A 252 -10.01 25.56 20.58
CA TYR A 252 -10.08 24.84 21.85
C TYR A 252 -8.74 24.17 22.23
N LEU A 253 -8.12 23.42 21.30
CA LEU A 253 -6.85 22.75 21.57
C LEU A 253 -5.71 23.74 21.87
N GLU A 254 -5.62 24.84 21.11
CA GLU A 254 -4.60 25.87 21.32
C GLU A 254 -4.84 26.66 22.62
N GLY A 255 -6.11 26.92 22.98
CA GLY A 255 -6.48 27.56 24.24
C GLY A 255 -6.09 26.76 25.48
N GLU A 256 -6.08 25.43 25.38
CA GLU A 256 -5.63 24.50 26.44
C GLU A 256 -4.11 24.24 26.42
N GLY A 257 -3.36 25.03 25.64
CA GLY A 257 -1.91 24.98 25.56
C GLY A 257 -1.33 23.80 24.76
N LEU A 258 -2.13 23.15 23.91
CA LEU A 258 -1.64 22.12 22.99
C LEU A 258 -1.17 22.78 21.68
N THR A 259 0.08 22.56 21.29
CA THR A 259 0.58 23.05 20.00
C THR A 259 0.13 22.13 18.87
N VAL A 260 -0.84 22.59 18.07
CA VAL A 260 -1.30 21.85 16.90
C VAL A 260 -0.53 22.29 15.66
N ARG A 261 0.11 21.35 14.96
CA ARG A 261 0.89 21.62 13.75
C ARG A 261 -0.01 21.84 12.55
N ASN A 262 -1.00 20.96 12.40
CA ASN A 262 -1.95 21.04 11.30
C ASN A 262 -3.29 20.42 11.68
N ILE A 263 -4.38 20.98 11.14
CA ILE A 263 -5.70 20.36 11.17
C ILE A 263 -6.29 20.48 9.78
N HIS A 264 -6.72 19.35 9.21
CA HIS A 264 -7.36 19.34 7.89
C HIS A 264 -8.50 18.33 7.81
N GLY A 265 -9.50 18.67 6.99
CA GLY A 265 -10.57 17.76 6.61
C GLY A 265 -10.09 16.81 5.52
N ARG A 266 -10.38 15.53 5.66
CA ARG A 266 -10.12 14.50 4.65
C ARG A 266 -11.43 13.89 4.19
N VAL A 267 -11.77 14.08 2.92
CA VAL A 267 -12.85 13.36 2.27
C VAL A 267 -12.42 11.90 2.06
N LYS A 268 -13.30 10.95 2.36
CA LYS A 268 -13.01 9.53 2.09
C LYS A 268 -13.09 9.24 0.59
N HIS A 269 -12.16 8.42 0.11
CA HIS A 269 -12.15 7.91 -1.25
C HIS A 269 -13.46 7.18 -1.60
N LEU A 270 -14.03 7.50 -2.76
CA LEU A 270 -15.34 7.01 -3.21
C LEU A 270 -15.38 5.49 -3.27
N TYR A 271 -14.33 4.83 -3.77
CA TYR A 271 -14.31 3.38 -3.87
C TYR A 271 -14.28 2.69 -2.50
N SER A 272 -13.52 3.25 -1.55
CA SER A 272 -13.47 2.73 -0.18
C SER A 272 -14.80 2.93 0.56
N LEU A 273 -15.50 4.03 0.28
CA LEU A 273 -16.85 4.28 0.76
C LEU A 273 -17.87 3.31 0.15
N TRP A 274 -17.81 3.08 -1.17
CA TRP A 274 -18.63 2.09 -1.85
C TRP A 274 -18.49 0.69 -1.24
N ARG A 275 -17.24 0.21 -1.04
CA ARG A 275 -16.99 -1.08 -0.37
C ARG A 275 -17.49 -1.11 1.08
N LYS A 276 -17.57 0.04 1.75
CA LYS A 276 -18.15 0.13 3.10
C LYS A 276 -19.67 0.01 3.02
N LEU A 277 -20.33 0.70 2.09
CA LEU A 277 -21.78 0.61 1.85
C LEU A 277 -22.23 -0.82 1.56
N GLN A 278 -21.48 -1.54 0.72
CA GLN A 278 -21.78 -2.94 0.40
C GLN A 278 -21.79 -3.86 1.64
N ARG A 279 -21.04 -3.52 2.69
CA ARG A 279 -21.03 -4.28 3.96
C ARG A 279 -22.19 -3.93 4.91
N TYR A 280 -22.88 -2.82 4.65
CA TYR A 280 -24.01 -2.32 5.44
C TYR A 280 -25.31 -2.32 4.62
N ASP A 281 -25.43 -3.22 3.65
CA ASP A 281 -26.60 -3.38 2.76
C ASP A 281 -27.05 -2.08 2.06
N GLY A 282 -26.11 -1.17 1.78
CA GLY A 282 -26.38 0.08 1.08
C GLY A 282 -26.98 1.20 1.93
N ASP A 283 -27.05 1.05 3.25
CA ASP A 283 -27.64 2.07 4.14
C ASP A 283 -26.69 3.26 4.35
N LEU A 284 -26.91 4.32 3.57
CA LEU A 284 -26.18 5.59 3.66
C LEU A 284 -26.38 6.31 5.00
N ALA A 285 -27.48 6.09 5.71
CA ALA A 285 -27.75 6.76 6.99
C ALA A 285 -26.80 6.26 8.10
N LYS A 286 -26.22 5.07 7.94
CA LYS A 286 -25.24 4.50 8.86
C LYS A 286 -23.80 4.98 8.62
N ILE A 287 -23.57 5.83 7.62
CA ILE A 287 -22.25 6.37 7.28
C ILE A 287 -22.13 7.80 7.75
N TYR A 288 -21.64 7.95 8.98
CA TYR A 288 -21.38 9.25 9.61
C TYR A 288 -20.00 9.84 9.22
N ASP A 289 -19.16 9.04 8.58
CA ASP A 289 -17.73 9.27 8.40
C ASP A 289 -17.33 9.65 6.96
N LEU A 290 -18.18 10.40 6.24
CA LEU A 290 -17.88 10.86 4.87
C LEU A 290 -16.63 11.75 4.82
N VAL A 291 -16.49 12.64 5.81
CA VAL A 291 -15.34 13.54 5.98
C VAL A 291 -14.79 13.33 7.39
N ALA A 292 -13.51 12.98 7.47
CA ALA A 292 -12.80 12.82 8.74
C ALA A 292 -11.94 14.06 9.02
N VAL A 293 -11.74 14.38 10.29
CA VAL A 293 -10.82 15.44 10.72
C VAL A 293 -9.48 14.80 11.05
N ARG A 294 -8.40 15.37 10.53
CA ARG A 294 -7.04 14.97 10.90
C ARG A 294 -6.39 16.06 11.73
N VAL A 295 -5.85 15.67 12.87
CA VAL A 295 -5.07 16.53 13.77
C VAL A 295 -3.64 16.01 13.78
N VAL A 296 -2.70 16.88 13.40
CA VAL A 296 -1.26 16.59 13.40
C VAL A 296 -0.60 17.38 14.52
N VAL A 297 0.12 16.67 15.39
CA VAL A 297 0.77 17.20 16.59
C VAL A 297 2.27 16.89 16.60
N GLY A 298 3.02 17.49 17.52
CA GLY A 298 4.48 17.36 17.56
C GLY A 298 4.99 16.02 18.13
N SER A 299 4.29 15.44 19.10
CA SER A 299 4.76 14.25 19.83
C SER A 299 3.67 13.21 20.08
N THR A 300 4.08 11.99 20.46
CA THR A 300 3.15 10.92 20.83
C THR A 300 2.34 11.27 22.07
N ASP A 301 2.95 11.96 23.04
CA ASP A 301 2.29 12.44 24.26
C ASP A 301 1.21 13.46 23.92
N ASP A 302 1.50 14.37 22.98
CA ASP A 302 0.52 15.32 22.46
C ASP A 302 -0.65 14.63 21.77
N CYS A 303 -0.45 13.46 21.16
CA CYS A 303 -1.56 12.69 20.57
C CYS A 303 -2.56 12.27 21.65
N TYR A 304 -2.07 11.71 22.76
CA TYR A 304 -2.91 11.27 23.87
C TYR A 304 -3.51 12.44 24.65
N ARG A 305 -2.76 13.54 24.82
CA ARG A 305 -3.28 14.78 25.38
C ARG A 305 -4.41 15.35 24.53
N ALA A 306 -4.22 15.41 23.20
CA ALA A 306 -5.27 15.85 22.28
C ALA A 306 -6.52 14.96 22.36
N LEU A 307 -6.35 13.63 22.46
CA LEU A 307 -7.45 12.69 22.64
C LEU A 307 -8.24 13.01 23.92
N GLY A 308 -7.55 13.20 25.05
CA GLY A 308 -8.15 13.55 26.33
C GLY A 308 -8.90 14.89 26.29
N LEU A 309 -8.30 15.93 25.71
CA LEU A 309 -8.94 17.24 25.52
C LEU A 309 -10.21 17.11 24.67
N ILE A 310 -10.13 16.41 23.53
CA ILE A 310 -11.28 16.17 22.66
C ILE A 310 -12.41 15.46 23.42
N HIS A 311 -12.10 14.41 24.19
CA HIS A 311 -13.10 13.67 24.96
C HIS A 311 -13.67 14.45 26.15
N SER A 312 -12.92 15.43 26.68
CA SER A 312 -13.42 16.32 27.73
C SER A 312 -14.43 17.35 27.21
N ARG A 313 -14.33 17.71 25.92
CA ARG A 313 -15.21 18.69 25.27
C ARG A 313 -16.37 18.07 24.51
N TRP A 314 -16.14 16.93 23.87
CA TRP A 314 -17.11 16.22 23.04
C TRP A 314 -17.23 14.76 23.47
N ASN A 315 -18.47 14.32 23.70
CA ASN A 315 -18.72 12.96 24.15
C ASN A 315 -18.29 11.93 23.10
N PRO A 316 -17.43 10.95 23.45
CA PRO A 316 -17.02 9.90 22.53
C PRO A 316 -18.12 8.86 22.33
N LEU A 317 -18.22 8.34 21.11
CA LEU A 317 -19.06 7.20 20.79
C LEU A 317 -18.35 5.91 21.23
N LEU A 318 -18.95 5.18 22.17
CA LEU A 318 -18.37 3.96 22.73
C LEU A 318 -18.08 2.91 21.64
N GLY A 319 -16.97 2.18 21.78
CA GLY A 319 -16.52 1.18 20.80
C GLY A 319 -15.96 1.74 19.49
N ARG A 320 -15.84 3.08 19.36
CA ARG A 320 -15.26 3.76 18.19
C ARG A 320 -13.92 4.44 18.46
N ILE A 321 -13.30 4.14 19.59
CA ILE A 321 -11.94 4.57 19.93
C ILE A 321 -11.00 3.44 19.51
N LYS A 322 -9.98 3.76 18.71
CA LYS A 322 -8.97 2.80 18.26
C LYS A 322 -7.58 3.41 18.40
N ASP A 323 -6.73 2.74 19.14
CA ASP A 323 -5.35 3.15 19.35
C ASP A 323 -4.42 2.38 18.41
N TYR A 324 -4.22 2.91 17.20
CA TYR A 324 -3.22 2.35 16.28
C TYR A 324 -1.80 2.85 16.56
N ILE A 325 -1.58 3.68 17.59
CA ILE A 325 -0.22 4.02 18.01
C ILE A 325 0.35 2.84 18.81
N ALA A 326 -0.41 2.37 19.81
CA ALA A 326 -0.06 1.20 20.60
C ALA A 326 -0.21 -0.10 19.82
N THR A 327 -1.21 -0.17 18.92
CA THR A 327 -1.46 -1.36 18.09
C THR A 327 -1.45 -1.01 16.59
N PRO A 328 -0.27 -0.81 15.99
CA PRO A 328 -0.14 -0.44 14.59
C PRO A 328 -0.85 -1.42 13.66
N LYS A 329 -1.33 -0.96 12.51
CA LYS A 329 -1.89 -1.86 11.47
C LYS A 329 -0.79 -2.70 10.80
N PRO A 330 -1.12 -3.72 9.99
CA PRO A 330 -0.12 -4.58 9.34
C PRO A 330 0.86 -3.83 8.44
N ASN A 331 0.42 -2.70 7.88
CA ASN A 331 1.22 -1.81 7.05
C ASN A 331 1.92 -0.71 7.87
N ASP A 332 2.06 -0.92 9.19
CA ASP A 332 2.66 -0.01 10.17
C ASP A 332 1.99 1.36 10.24
N TYR A 333 0.72 1.44 9.83
CA TYR A 333 -0.08 2.66 10.01
C TYR A 333 -0.33 2.92 11.49
N ARG A 334 0.02 4.13 11.93
CA ARG A 334 -0.13 4.62 13.31
C ARG A 334 -0.96 5.90 13.36
N SER A 335 -1.97 5.91 14.22
CA SER A 335 -2.84 7.06 14.53
C SER A 335 -3.84 6.68 15.62
N LEU A 336 -4.25 7.63 16.46
CA LEU A 336 -5.43 7.47 17.31
C LEU A 336 -6.67 7.83 16.50
N HIS A 337 -7.65 6.93 16.47
CA HIS A 337 -8.95 7.19 15.86
C HIS A 337 -9.98 7.30 16.95
N THR A 338 -10.81 8.33 16.89
CA THR A 338 -11.96 8.46 17.76
C THR A 338 -13.15 9.01 16.98
N THR A 339 -14.35 8.70 17.44
CA THR A 339 -15.58 9.24 16.88
C THR A 339 -16.33 9.91 18.02
N VAL A 340 -16.71 11.18 17.84
CA VAL A 340 -17.34 12.00 18.89
C VAL A 340 -18.61 12.66 18.38
N PHE A 341 -19.51 13.05 19.28
CA PHE A 341 -20.60 13.96 18.96
C PHE A 341 -20.06 15.39 18.92
N GLY A 342 -19.97 15.95 17.71
CA GLY A 342 -19.41 17.28 17.45
C GLY A 342 -20.41 18.41 17.69
N LEU A 343 -20.38 19.42 16.82
CA LEU A 343 -21.32 20.53 16.86
C LEU A 343 -22.71 20.03 16.46
N ASP A 344 -23.76 20.59 17.05
CA ASP A 344 -25.16 20.33 16.68
C ASP A 344 -25.57 18.84 16.77
N GLY A 345 -24.83 18.01 17.52
CA GLY A 345 -25.07 16.57 17.65
C GLY A 345 -24.53 15.71 16.50
N GLU A 346 -23.86 16.31 15.52
CA GLU A 346 -23.32 15.63 14.35
C GLU A 346 -22.07 14.79 14.68
N ILE A 347 -22.03 13.54 14.23
CA ILE A 347 -20.96 12.60 14.57
C ILE A 347 -19.69 12.88 13.76
N VAL A 348 -18.52 13.07 14.38
CA VAL A 348 -17.25 13.36 13.69
C VAL A 348 -16.20 12.31 13.98
N GLU A 349 -15.60 11.75 12.93
CA GLU A 349 -14.40 10.90 13.05
C GLU A 349 -13.14 11.79 13.06
N ILE A 350 -12.29 11.61 14.07
CA ILE A 350 -11.07 12.37 14.27
C ILE A 350 -9.88 11.39 14.29
N GLN A 351 -8.85 11.73 13.52
CA GLN A 351 -7.58 11.01 13.43
C GLN A 351 -6.49 11.90 14.00
N ILE A 352 -5.82 11.45 15.07
CA ILE A 352 -4.76 12.18 15.74
C ILE A 352 -3.46 11.42 15.51
N ARG A 353 -2.39 12.12 15.11
CA ARG A 353 -1.07 11.52 14.90
C ARG A 353 0.03 12.58 14.86
N THR A 354 1.28 12.14 14.93
CA THR A 354 2.45 13.03 14.80
C THR A 354 2.76 13.36 13.34
N ASP A 355 3.64 14.35 13.11
CA ASP A 355 4.18 14.63 11.77
C ASP A 355 4.86 13.40 11.15
N GLN A 356 5.69 12.68 11.91
CA GLN A 356 6.36 11.46 11.47
C GLN A 356 5.36 10.35 11.11
N MET A 357 4.34 10.14 11.96
CA MET A 357 3.28 9.17 11.68
C MET A 357 2.43 9.59 10.47
N HIS A 358 2.23 10.89 10.28
CA HIS A 358 1.56 11.42 9.10
C HIS A 358 2.37 11.09 7.85
N GLU A 359 3.65 11.41 7.84
CA GLU A 359 4.55 11.17 6.72
C GLU A 359 4.61 9.67 6.37
N GLN A 360 4.80 8.81 7.37
CA GLN A 360 4.78 7.37 7.20
C GLN A 360 3.46 6.85 6.63
N ALA A 361 2.33 7.40 7.05
CA ALA A 361 1.02 6.96 6.57
C ALA A 361 0.69 7.42 5.14
N GLU A 362 1.31 8.50 4.64
CA GLU A 362 1.12 8.98 3.27
C GLU A 362 2.16 8.37 2.31
N ARG A 363 3.44 8.33 2.73
CA ARG A 363 4.58 7.91 1.91
C ARG A 363 4.93 6.44 2.07
N GLY A 364 4.49 5.78 3.14
CA GLY A 364 4.71 4.35 3.38
C GLY A 364 6.20 4.01 3.44
N ILE A 365 6.60 2.95 2.73
CA ILE A 365 7.99 2.47 2.65
C ILE A 365 8.96 3.53 2.08
N ALA A 366 8.47 4.50 1.30
CA ALA A 366 9.32 5.55 0.73
C ALA A 366 9.90 6.50 1.79
N ALA A 367 9.14 6.78 2.88
CA ALA A 367 9.64 7.61 3.98
C ALA A 367 10.84 6.98 4.72
N HIS A 368 10.93 5.64 4.73
CA HIS A 368 12.03 4.93 5.38
C HIS A 368 13.32 4.94 4.56
N TRP A 369 13.22 5.03 3.22
CA TRP A 369 14.39 5.08 2.34
C TRP A 369 15.21 6.36 2.55
N HIS A 370 14.53 7.51 2.67
CA HIS A 370 15.15 8.80 2.97
C HIS A 370 16.00 8.78 4.27
N TYR A 371 15.61 7.97 5.26
CA TYR A 371 16.32 7.88 6.55
C TYR A 371 17.56 6.99 6.51
N SER A 372 17.62 6.05 5.57
CA SER A 372 18.69 5.04 5.50
C SER A 372 19.95 5.57 4.80
N GLU A 373 19.81 6.55 3.90
CA GLU A 373 20.94 7.16 3.18
C GLU A 373 21.39 8.51 3.79
N GLY A 374 20.52 9.21 4.52
CA GLY A 374 20.77 10.57 5.02
C GLY A 374 21.77 10.72 6.19
N LYS A 375 22.44 9.66 6.66
CA LYS A 375 23.43 9.76 7.76
C LYS A 375 24.67 8.92 7.50
N HIS A 376 25.65 9.53 6.83
CA HIS A 376 27.02 9.02 6.83
C HIS A 376 27.74 9.20 8.18
N ASP A 377 27.12 9.82 9.21
CA ASP A 377 27.85 10.24 10.42
C ASP A 377 27.14 10.07 11.79
N ALA A 378 26.14 9.18 11.93
CA ALA A 378 25.60 8.86 13.26
C ALA A 378 25.37 7.35 13.43
N ARG A 379 26.47 6.61 13.56
CA ARG A 379 26.47 5.21 14.02
C ARG A 379 26.15 5.19 15.52
N ARG A 380 24.90 4.87 15.90
CA ARG A 380 24.58 3.92 17.00
C ARG A 380 23.09 3.74 17.31
N ASP A 381 22.20 4.69 17.03
CA ASP A 381 20.80 4.60 17.53
C ASP A 381 19.71 4.39 16.46
N ALA A 382 20.02 4.56 15.17
CA ALA A 382 19.04 4.38 14.08
C ALA A 382 18.99 2.94 13.51
N GLN A 383 19.79 2.02 14.05
CA GLN A 383 19.98 0.68 13.50
C GLN A 383 18.96 -0.35 14.01
N ALA A 384 18.22 -0.05 15.08
CA ALA A 384 17.23 -0.97 15.64
C ALA A 384 15.86 -0.90 14.93
N ASP A 385 15.36 0.30 14.60
CA ASP A 385 14.01 0.49 14.03
C ASP A 385 13.94 0.31 12.50
N SER A 386 15.10 0.31 11.83
CA SER A 386 15.24 0.03 10.39
C SER A 386 15.35 -1.48 10.09
N HIS A 387 15.76 -2.30 11.07
CA HIS A 387 15.92 -3.74 10.89
C HIS A 387 14.60 -4.55 10.95
N GLU A 388 13.59 -4.12 11.71
CA GLU A 388 12.29 -4.81 11.80
C GLU A 388 11.44 -4.64 10.52
N LYS A 389 11.49 -3.49 9.86
CA LYS A 389 10.57 -3.14 8.75
C LYS A 389 10.97 -3.78 7.42
N LEU A 390 12.23 -4.20 7.31
CA LEU A 390 12.74 -5.07 6.24
C LEU A 390 12.50 -6.56 6.53
N GLU A 391 11.96 -6.96 7.68
CA GLU A 391 11.83 -8.39 8.00
C GLU A 391 10.95 -9.15 7.01
N TRP A 392 9.84 -8.56 6.54
CA TRP A 392 8.99 -9.22 5.56
C TRP A 392 9.64 -9.26 4.16
N LEU A 393 10.42 -8.24 3.78
CA LEU A 393 11.23 -8.26 2.56
C LEU A 393 12.37 -9.28 2.67
N ALA A 394 12.98 -9.40 3.86
CA ALA A 394 13.99 -10.38 4.17
C ALA A 394 13.41 -11.80 4.26
N GLU A 395 12.18 -11.95 4.74
CA GLU A 395 11.41 -13.20 4.74
C GLU A 395 11.08 -13.61 3.29
N LEU A 396 10.68 -12.66 2.46
CA LEU A 396 10.43 -12.89 1.03
C LEU A 396 11.72 -13.25 0.27
N ARG A 397 12.84 -12.57 0.56
CA ARG A 397 14.18 -12.93 0.08
C ARG A 397 14.60 -14.33 0.55
N ARG A 398 14.35 -14.67 1.81
CA ARG A 398 14.59 -16.03 2.36
C ARG A 398 13.74 -17.08 1.65
N TRP A 399 12.47 -16.81 1.39
CA TRP A 399 11.60 -17.71 0.62
C TRP A 399 12.14 -17.92 -0.79
N GLN A 400 12.53 -16.86 -1.48
CA GLN A 400 13.17 -16.95 -2.79
C GLN A 400 14.42 -17.84 -2.77
N ALA A 401 15.27 -17.69 -1.75
CA ALA A 401 16.48 -18.51 -1.61
C ALA A 401 16.18 -19.98 -1.30
N SER A 402 15.08 -20.27 -0.58
CA SER A 402 14.69 -21.63 -0.19
C SER A 402 13.91 -22.42 -1.26
N LEU A 403 13.30 -21.75 -2.24
CA LEU A 403 12.38 -22.39 -3.18
C LEU A 403 13.08 -22.78 -4.49
N LYS A 404 13.30 -24.08 -4.68
CA LYS A 404 13.88 -24.65 -5.91
C LYS A 404 12.84 -24.87 -7.03
N ASP A 405 11.56 -25.01 -6.69
CA ASP A 405 10.46 -25.26 -7.66
C ASP A 405 9.53 -24.03 -7.84
N PRO A 406 9.38 -23.52 -9.07
CA PRO A 406 8.38 -22.52 -9.45
C PRO A 406 6.92 -22.81 -9.04
N ARG A 407 6.50 -24.07 -8.85
CA ARG A 407 5.12 -24.45 -8.54
C ARG A 407 4.78 -24.33 -7.05
N GLU A 408 5.73 -24.60 -6.16
CA GLU A 408 5.56 -24.44 -4.70
C GLU A 408 5.41 -22.97 -4.32
N LEU A 409 6.17 -22.08 -4.97
CA LEU A 409 6.06 -20.63 -4.77
C LEU A 409 4.64 -20.11 -5.05
N LYS A 410 3.92 -20.69 -6.02
CA LYS A 410 2.55 -20.29 -6.36
C LYS A 410 1.58 -20.52 -5.19
N GLN A 411 1.72 -21.62 -4.47
CA GLN A 411 0.87 -21.94 -3.32
C GLN A 411 1.25 -21.11 -2.08
N VAL A 412 2.55 -20.88 -1.86
CA VAL A 412 3.06 -20.05 -0.76
C VAL A 412 2.60 -18.59 -0.91
N LEU A 413 2.67 -18.04 -2.13
CA LEU A 413 2.24 -16.67 -2.42
C LEU A 413 0.72 -16.48 -2.38
N GLN A 414 -0.07 -17.51 -2.66
CA GLN A 414 -1.53 -17.46 -2.65
C GLN A 414 -2.13 -17.36 -1.24
N LEU A 415 -1.50 -17.95 -0.23
CA LEU A 415 -2.06 -18.09 1.13
C LEU A 415 -1.56 -17.00 2.10
N ASP A 416 -0.25 -16.75 2.14
CA ASP A 416 0.35 -15.88 3.17
C ASP A 416 0.60 -14.45 2.69
N PHE A 417 0.75 -14.23 1.38
CA PHE A 417 0.93 -12.88 0.89
C PHE A 417 -0.41 -12.15 0.96
N PHE A 418 -1.45 -12.53 0.20
CA PHE A 418 -2.67 -11.70 0.00
C PHE A 418 -3.62 -11.57 1.18
N SER A 419 -3.48 -12.39 2.22
CA SER A 419 -4.29 -12.30 3.43
C SER A 419 -3.98 -10.99 4.18
N ASP A 420 -5.03 -10.29 4.62
CA ASP A 420 -4.89 -9.21 5.60
C ASP A 420 -4.17 -9.77 6.84
N ARG A 421 -3.29 -9.03 7.52
CA ARG A 421 -2.74 -9.54 8.79
C ARG A 421 -3.62 -9.12 9.97
N ILE A 422 -3.71 -9.99 10.96
CA ILE A 422 -4.33 -9.76 12.26
C ILE A 422 -3.25 -9.69 13.34
N PHE A 423 -3.49 -8.87 14.36
CA PHE A 423 -2.71 -8.81 15.59
C PHE A 423 -3.46 -9.55 16.68
N VAL A 424 -2.79 -10.51 17.29
CA VAL A 424 -3.30 -11.31 18.40
C VAL A 424 -2.33 -11.23 19.55
N PHE A 425 -2.86 -11.26 20.77
CA PHE A 425 -2.12 -10.98 21.99
C PHE A 425 -1.84 -12.27 22.76
N THR A 426 -0.66 -12.35 23.38
CA THR A 426 -0.42 -13.31 24.46
C THR A 426 -1.14 -12.84 25.73
N PRO A 427 -1.40 -13.72 26.71
CA PRO A 427 -1.94 -13.32 28.01
C PRO A 427 -1.04 -12.32 28.77
N GLN A 428 0.25 -12.27 28.42
CA GLN A 428 1.25 -11.34 28.96
C GLN A 428 1.23 -9.97 28.26
N GLY A 429 0.51 -9.83 27.15
CA GLY A 429 0.37 -8.58 26.39
C GLY A 429 1.29 -8.46 25.17
N ASP A 430 2.07 -9.50 24.84
CA ASP A 430 2.92 -9.49 23.65
C ASP A 430 2.08 -9.61 22.37
N ILE A 431 2.48 -8.88 21.34
CA ILE A 431 1.76 -8.83 20.06
C ILE A 431 2.38 -9.82 19.07
N ILE A 432 1.57 -10.76 18.57
CA ILE A 432 1.94 -11.68 17.50
C ILE A 432 1.16 -11.33 16.23
N LYS A 433 1.88 -11.20 15.11
CA LYS A 433 1.32 -10.88 13.79
C LYS A 433 1.04 -12.17 13.02
N LEU A 434 -0.21 -12.39 12.62
CA LEU A 434 -0.63 -13.59 11.86
C LEU A 434 -1.42 -13.20 10.60
N PRO A 435 -1.44 -14.04 9.56
CA PRO A 435 -2.40 -13.91 8.45
C PRO A 435 -3.86 -14.01 8.93
N ALA A 436 -4.77 -13.26 8.34
CA ALA A 436 -6.21 -13.39 8.55
C ALA A 436 -6.66 -14.78 8.10
N GLY A 437 -7.53 -15.40 8.88
CA GLY A 437 -7.84 -16.83 8.71
C GLY A 437 -6.97 -17.75 9.56
N SER A 438 -5.96 -17.22 10.27
CA SER A 438 -5.12 -18.03 11.17
C SER A 438 -5.90 -18.61 12.33
N THR A 439 -5.42 -19.76 12.81
CA THR A 439 -6.02 -20.51 13.91
C THR A 439 -5.12 -20.49 15.15
N PRO A 440 -5.61 -20.93 16.33
CA PRO A 440 -4.76 -21.07 17.51
C PRO A 440 -3.52 -21.94 17.31
N VAL A 441 -3.57 -22.91 16.39
CA VAL A 441 -2.39 -23.73 16.03
C VAL A 441 -1.34 -22.89 15.32
N ASP A 442 -1.75 -22.01 14.41
CA ASP A 442 -0.84 -21.06 13.75
C ASP A 442 -0.18 -20.12 14.76
N PHE A 443 -0.96 -19.63 15.74
CA PHE A 443 -0.43 -18.81 16.85
C PHE A 443 0.60 -19.57 17.70
N ALA A 444 0.32 -20.84 18.03
CA ALA A 444 1.25 -21.67 18.81
C ALA A 444 2.60 -21.84 18.09
N TYR A 445 2.59 -22.14 16.78
CA TYR A 445 3.80 -22.24 15.96
C TYR A 445 4.47 -20.89 15.69
N ALA A 446 3.72 -19.78 15.72
CA ALA A 446 4.29 -18.45 15.63
C ALA A 446 5.16 -18.13 16.85
N ILE A 447 4.69 -18.45 18.07
CA ILE A 447 5.46 -18.28 19.31
C ILE A 447 6.70 -19.19 19.32
N HIS A 448 6.51 -20.52 19.23
CA HIS A 448 7.64 -21.47 19.23
C HIS A 448 7.22 -22.81 18.64
N SER A 449 8.14 -23.50 17.95
CA SER A 449 7.87 -24.83 17.39
C SER A 449 7.47 -25.85 18.46
N ASP A 450 8.06 -25.78 19.64
CA ASP A 450 7.77 -26.71 20.73
C ASP A 450 6.38 -26.47 21.34
N ILE A 451 5.94 -25.21 21.40
CA ILE A 451 4.59 -24.85 21.86
C ILE A 451 3.57 -25.34 20.84
N GLY A 452 3.83 -25.16 19.55
CA GLY A 452 3.03 -25.73 18.47
C GLY A 452 2.93 -27.25 18.55
N ASN A 453 4.05 -27.94 18.76
CA ASN A 453 4.09 -29.40 18.85
C ASN A 453 3.41 -29.95 20.12
N ALA A 454 3.45 -29.20 21.22
CA ALA A 454 2.85 -29.59 22.49
C ALA A 454 1.39 -29.11 22.65
N CYS A 455 0.82 -28.41 21.65
CA CYS A 455 -0.52 -27.83 21.71
C CYS A 455 -1.60 -28.91 21.83
N THR A 456 -2.44 -28.80 22.86
CA THR A 456 -3.59 -29.70 23.08
C THR A 456 -4.93 -28.99 23.00
N GLY A 457 -4.95 -27.67 23.25
CA GLY A 457 -6.14 -26.83 23.21
C GLY A 457 -5.76 -25.35 23.23
N ALA A 458 -6.77 -24.50 23.09
CA ALA A 458 -6.59 -23.05 23.14
C ALA A 458 -7.78 -22.37 23.84
N LYS A 459 -7.50 -21.25 24.49
CA LYS A 459 -8.52 -20.29 24.91
C LYS A 459 -8.34 -18.98 24.15
N VAL A 460 -9.45 -18.40 23.73
CA VAL A 460 -9.48 -17.08 23.10
C VAL A 460 -10.36 -16.18 23.97
N ASN A 461 -9.83 -15.04 24.39
CA ASN A 461 -10.49 -14.08 25.29
C ASN A 461 -11.02 -14.77 26.57
N GLY A 462 -10.24 -15.69 27.13
CA GLY A 462 -10.56 -16.46 28.34
C GLY A 462 -11.54 -17.62 28.15
N LYS A 463 -12.09 -17.85 26.94
CA LYS A 463 -13.03 -18.95 26.66
C LYS A 463 -12.35 -20.07 25.89
N LEU A 464 -12.63 -21.33 26.25
CA LEU A 464 -12.15 -22.50 25.51
C LEU A 464 -12.78 -22.51 24.11
N VAL A 465 -11.93 -22.62 23.08
CA VAL A 465 -12.36 -22.67 21.68
C VAL A 465 -11.77 -23.89 20.97
N PRO A 466 -12.45 -24.42 19.94
CA PRO A 466 -11.86 -25.38 19.03
C PRO A 466 -10.58 -24.85 18.38
N LEU A 467 -9.61 -25.73 18.14
CA LEU A 467 -8.38 -25.38 17.41
C LEU A 467 -8.62 -24.96 15.94
N THR A 468 -9.82 -25.24 15.40
CA THR A 468 -10.25 -24.83 14.06
C THR A 468 -10.82 -23.41 14.01
N THR A 469 -11.01 -22.75 15.16
CA THR A 469 -11.58 -21.41 15.22
C THR A 469 -10.64 -20.40 14.58
N THR A 470 -11.18 -19.56 13.70
CA THR A 470 -10.45 -18.44 13.11
C THR A 470 -10.24 -17.33 14.14
N LEU A 471 -9.02 -16.83 14.24
CA LEU A 471 -8.66 -15.72 15.11
C LEU A 471 -9.03 -14.38 14.48
N GLU A 472 -9.45 -13.44 15.32
CA GLU A 472 -9.76 -12.07 14.94
C GLU A 472 -8.71 -11.08 15.49
N ASN A 473 -8.66 -9.90 14.89
CA ASN A 473 -7.73 -8.86 15.30
C ASN A 473 -8.11 -8.30 16.69
N GLY A 474 -7.22 -8.41 17.67
CA GLY A 474 -7.48 -8.02 19.05
C GLY A 474 -7.64 -9.19 20.02
N ASP A 475 -7.72 -10.42 19.52
CA ASP A 475 -7.92 -11.60 20.35
C ASP A 475 -6.72 -11.88 21.27
N ILE A 476 -7.02 -12.20 22.54
CA ILE A 476 -6.04 -12.71 23.49
C ILE A 476 -6.07 -14.24 23.43
N VAL A 477 -4.96 -14.86 23.01
CA VAL A 477 -4.87 -16.29 22.77
C VAL A 477 -3.96 -16.95 23.80
N GLU A 478 -4.49 -17.89 24.57
CA GLU A 478 -3.76 -18.73 25.51
C GLU A 478 -3.67 -20.15 24.96
N ILE A 479 -2.46 -20.65 24.72
CA ILE A 479 -2.24 -22.01 24.24
C ILE A 479 -2.06 -22.95 25.42
N MET A 480 -2.85 -24.01 25.44
CA MET A 480 -2.71 -25.09 26.40
C MET A 480 -1.74 -26.12 25.84
N THR A 481 -0.63 -26.36 26.55
CA THR A 481 0.40 -27.33 26.16
C THR A 481 0.45 -28.51 27.13
N SER A 482 0.73 -29.71 26.64
CA SER A 482 1.02 -30.88 27.47
C SER A 482 2.29 -31.58 27.03
N ARG A 483 3.14 -31.97 28.00
CA ARG A 483 4.35 -32.77 27.75
C ARG A 483 4.04 -34.22 27.32
N GLN A 484 2.81 -34.68 27.55
CA GLN A 484 2.31 -36.00 27.11
C GLN A 484 1.57 -35.93 25.77
N ALA A 485 1.52 -34.76 25.13
CA ALA A 485 0.85 -34.62 23.85
C ALA A 485 1.51 -35.52 22.80
N SER A 486 0.70 -36.21 21.99
CA SER A 486 1.16 -37.12 20.93
C SER A 486 1.85 -36.41 19.75
N GLY A 487 2.05 -35.09 19.86
CA GLY A 487 2.53 -34.22 18.78
C GLY A 487 1.40 -33.68 17.90
N PRO A 488 1.75 -32.94 16.83
CA PRO A 488 0.78 -32.39 15.90
C PRO A 488 -0.01 -33.49 15.19
N LYS A 489 -1.29 -33.24 14.92
CA LYS A 489 -2.16 -34.18 14.20
C LYS A 489 -2.17 -33.89 12.70
N ARG A 490 -2.29 -34.93 11.87
CA ARG A 490 -2.34 -34.79 10.40
C ARG A 490 -3.53 -33.93 9.94
N ASP A 491 -4.65 -33.96 10.66
CA ASP A 491 -5.83 -33.17 10.37
C ASP A 491 -5.61 -31.66 10.50
N TRP A 492 -4.59 -31.23 11.25
CA TRP A 492 -4.27 -29.81 11.40
C TRP A 492 -3.90 -29.16 10.06
N LEU A 493 -3.31 -29.92 9.13
CA LEU A 493 -3.00 -29.45 7.76
C LEU A 493 -4.22 -28.94 6.99
N ARG A 494 -5.45 -29.32 7.40
CA ARG A 494 -6.70 -28.90 6.75
C ARG A 494 -7.12 -27.48 7.12
N PHE A 495 -6.73 -26.99 8.30
CA PHE A 495 -7.22 -25.72 8.82
C PHE A 495 -6.13 -24.70 9.19
N VAL A 496 -4.87 -25.12 9.32
CA VAL A 496 -3.76 -24.18 9.53
C VAL A 496 -3.59 -23.28 8.31
N ALA A 497 -3.48 -21.98 8.56
CA ALA A 497 -3.32 -20.98 7.51
C ALA A 497 -1.85 -20.75 7.13
N THR A 498 -0.95 -20.80 8.12
CA THR A 498 0.45 -20.36 7.95
C THR A 498 1.36 -21.44 7.38
N GLN A 499 2.30 -21.05 6.51
CA GLN A 499 3.28 -21.99 5.99
C GLN A 499 4.24 -22.50 7.08
N LYS A 500 4.57 -21.67 8.08
CA LYS A 500 5.41 -22.08 9.22
C LYS A 500 4.80 -23.30 9.92
N ALA A 501 3.53 -23.23 10.31
CA ALA A 501 2.83 -24.35 10.93
C ALA A 501 2.79 -25.58 10.01
N ARG A 502 2.46 -25.38 8.72
CA ARG A 502 2.42 -26.47 7.73
C ARG A 502 3.75 -27.20 7.59
N THR A 503 4.87 -26.46 7.49
CA THR A 503 6.21 -27.04 7.35
C THR A 503 6.58 -27.88 8.57
N TYR A 504 6.37 -27.37 9.80
CA TYR A 504 6.66 -28.14 11.02
C TYR A 504 5.76 -29.37 11.16
N ILE A 505 4.48 -29.27 10.82
CA ILE A 505 3.55 -30.40 10.84
C ILE A 505 3.95 -31.45 9.78
N LYS A 506 4.25 -31.04 8.55
CA LYS A 506 4.72 -31.93 7.48
C LYS A 506 6.02 -32.64 7.84
N ALA A 507 6.98 -31.93 8.42
CA ALA A 507 8.26 -32.47 8.86
C ALA A 507 8.08 -33.58 9.90
N LYS A 508 7.09 -33.49 10.79
CA LYS A 508 6.79 -34.54 11.76
C LYS A 508 6.31 -35.85 11.09
N PHE A 509 5.65 -35.75 9.95
CA PHE A 509 5.09 -36.89 9.21
C PHE A 509 5.91 -37.31 7.98
N ASN A 510 7.10 -36.73 7.76
CA ASN A 510 7.92 -36.93 6.56
C ASN A 510 7.14 -36.76 5.25
N LEU A 511 6.20 -35.81 5.21
CA LEU A 511 5.42 -35.50 4.01
C LEU A 511 6.18 -34.45 3.17
N SER A 512 6.35 -34.71 1.88
CA SER A 512 6.88 -33.73 0.92
C SER A 512 5.95 -32.53 0.73
#